data_AF-A0AAV7BYH6-F1
#
_entry.id   AF-A0AAV7BYH6-F1
#
_cell.length_a   1.000
_cell.length_b   1.000
_cell.length_c   1.000
_cell.angle_alpha   90.00
_cell.angle_beta   90.00
_cell.angle_gamma   90.00
#
_symmetry.space_group_name_H-M   'P 1'
#
loop_
_entity.id
_entity.type
_entity.pdbx_description
1 polymer ?
#
loop_
_entity_poly.entity_id
_entity_poly.type
_entity_poly.pdbx_seq_one_letter_code
_entity_poly.pdbx_strand_id
1 'polypeptide(L)'
;MNNWDVVDEHGMCSAEKDCEDAYRVCQKLDIPFHQVSYVKEYWHEVFSYFLNEYEKGRTPNPDVLCNKHIKFNHFLNYAIDNLGADAIATGHYARTSHEDEDIFQNQYLKSSQTLFRNRFEIRNNVKLLQAADFFKDQTFFLSQISQCALRKTLFPLGGLTKDFVKKIAAEAGFHHVLKRKESMGICFIGERNFEKFILEYLEPQPGNFVSIEDGKILGTHKGWFLFTLGQRARIGGLRDPWFVVDKDVATGDIFVVGASFMSNLNNHSVR
;
A
#
# COMPACT_ATOMS: atom_id res chain seq x y z
N MET A 1 3.52 -2.22 -14.66
CA MET A 1 2.75 -3.42 -14.29
C MET A 1 1.27 -3.11 -14.43
N ASN A 2 0.48 -4.00 -15.01
CA ASN A 2 -0.98 -3.94 -14.97
C ASN A 2 -1.49 -5.03 -14.01
N ASN A 3 -2.04 -4.63 -12.86
CA ASN A 3 -2.41 -5.57 -11.79
C ASN A 3 -3.92 -5.68 -11.57
N TRP A 4 -4.70 -4.84 -12.24
CA TRP A 4 -6.14 -4.81 -12.08
C TRP A 4 -6.80 -4.44 -13.39
N ASP A 5 -7.81 -5.21 -13.77
CA ASP A 5 -8.57 -4.91 -14.97
C ASP A 5 -9.64 -3.86 -14.62
N VAL A 6 -9.38 -2.61 -15.03
CA VAL A 6 -10.30 -1.49 -14.84
C VAL A 6 -11.10 -1.31 -16.13
N VAL A 7 -11.89 -2.33 -16.51
CA VAL A 7 -13.01 -2.05 -17.41
C VAL A 7 -14.09 -1.43 -16.53
N ASP A 8 -14.12 -0.10 -16.49
CA ASP A 8 -15.26 0.62 -15.94
C ASP A 8 -16.46 0.46 -16.88
N GLU A 9 -17.68 0.55 -16.35
CA GLU A 9 -18.91 0.59 -17.17
C GLU A 9 -18.99 1.84 -18.07
N HIS A 10 -17.98 2.73 -18.03
CA HIS A 10 -17.92 4.01 -18.73
C HIS A 10 -16.79 4.10 -19.77
N GLY A 11 -15.99 3.05 -19.96
CA GLY A 11 -14.97 2.94 -21.01
C GLY A 11 -13.72 3.82 -20.84
N MET A 12 -13.43 4.35 -19.65
CA MET A 12 -12.29 5.22 -19.36
C MET A 12 -11.31 4.58 -18.38
N CYS A 13 -10.33 3.84 -18.90
CA CYS A 13 -9.32 3.18 -18.08
C CYS A 13 -8.23 4.17 -17.61
N SER A 14 -8.15 4.44 -16.31
CA SER A 14 -7.07 5.26 -15.71
C SER A 14 -5.68 4.65 -15.92
N ALA A 15 -5.59 3.32 -15.99
CA ALA A 15 -4.34 2.60 -16.19
C ALA A 15 -3.71 2.87 -17.57
N GLU A 16 -4.50 3.18 -18.60
CA GLU A 16 -3.98 3.54 -19.92
C GLU A 16 -3.21 4.86 -19.88
N LYS A 17 -3.74 5.87 -19.17
CA LYS A 17 -3.07 7.17 -19.03
C LYS A 17 -1.77 7.05 -18.23
N ASP A 18 -1.76 6.22 -17.19
CA ASP A 18 -0.57 5.99 -16.38
C ASP A 18 0.50 5.21 -17.15
N CYS A 19 0.08 4.26 -18.01
CA CYS A 19 0.96 3.57 -18.94
C CYS A 19 1.59 4.53 -19.95
N GLU A 20 0.78 5.41 -20.55
CA GLU A 20 1.24 6.42 -21.52
C GLU A 20 2.24 7.41 -20.89
N ASP A 21 1.97 7.88 -19.67
CA ASP A 21 2.92 8.76 -18.96
C ASP A 21 4.24 8.04 -18.64
N ALA A 22 4.17 6.78 -18.20
CA ALA A 22 5.38 5.98 -17.95
C ALA A 22 6.18 5.75 -19.23
N TYR A 23 5.51 5.47 -20.35
CA TYR A 23 6.13 5.32 -21.67
C TYR A 23 6.83 6.61 -22.11
N ARG A 24 6.19 7.77 -21.96
CA ARG A 24 6.78 9.08 -22.29
C ARG A 24 8.01 9.41 -21.45
N VAL A 25 7.99 9.06 -20.16
CA VAL A 25 9.15 9.22 -19.28
C VAL A 25 10.31 8.36 -19.77
N CYS A 26 10.06 7.07 -20.05
CA CYS A 26 11.05 6.13 -20.58
C CYS A 26 11.64 6.61 -21.91
N GLN A 27 10.80 7.06 -22.86
CA GLN A 27 11.26 7.62 -24.14
C GLN A 27 12.20 8.82 -23.95
N LYS A 28 11.85 9.74 -23.04
CA LYS A 28 12.65 10.94 -22.78
C LYS A 28 14.00 10.63 -22.12
N LEU A 29 14.06 9.58 -21.31
CA LEU A 29 15.27 9.14 -20.61
C LEU A 29 16.10 8.12 -21.41
N ASP A 30 15.65 7.72 -22.60
CA ASP A 30 16.25 6.64 -23.39
C ASP A 30 16.36 5.32 -22.61
N ILE A 31 15.27 4.95 -21.91
CA ILE A 31 15.16 3.72 -21.12
C ILE A 31 14.13 2.79 -21.79
N PRO A 32 14.43 1.50 -22.00
CA PRO A 32 13.46 0.53 -22.50
C PRO A 32 12.21 0.46 -21.63
N PHE A 33 11.03 0.53 -22.25
CA PHE A 33 9.75 0.39 -21.57
C PHE A 33 9.23 -1.04 -21.68
N HIS A 34 8.88 -1.65 -20.55
CA HIS A 34 8.30 -2.98 -20.48
C HIS A 34 6.95 -2.95 -19.77
N GLN A 35 5.98 -3.70 -20.29
CA GLN A 35 4.68 -3.90 -19.66
C GLN A 35 4.48 -5.38 -19.35
N VAL A 36 4.03 -5.67 -18.14
CA VAL A 36 3.70 -7.00 -17.66
C VAL A 36 2.36 -6.93 -16.93
N SER A 37 1.53 -7.95 -17.11
CA SER A 37 0.26 -8.11 -16.41
C SER A 37 0.42 -9.11 -15.26
N TYR A 38 -0.02 -8.72 -14.07
CA TYR A 38 -0.13 -9.59 -12.89
C TYR A 38 -1.57 -9.66 -12.36
N VAL A 39 -2.57 -9.47 -13.24
CA VAL A 39 -3.98 -9.44 -12.85
C VAL A 39 -4.39 -10.73 -12.13
N LYS A 40 -3.91 -11.89 -12.59
CA LYS A 40 -4.26 -13.20 -12.00
C LYS A 40 -3.63 -13.38 -10.63
N GLU A 41 -2.34 -13.09 -10.52
CA GLU A 41 -1.54 -13.17 -9.30
C GLU A 41 -2.09 -12.20 -8.24
N TYR A 42 -2.42 -10.97 -8.67
CA TYR A 42 -3.02 -9.96 -7.82
C TYR A 42 -4.39 -10.41 -7.29
N TRP A 43 -5.25 -10.94 -8.18
CA TRP A 43 -6.56 -11.44 -7.79
C TRP A 43 -6.45 -12.53 -6.73
N HIS A 44 -5.55 -13.50 -6.94
CA HIS A 44 -5.42 -14.66 -6.07
C HIS A 44 -4.71 -14.34 -4.74
N GLU A 45 -3.56 -13.67 -4.78
CA GLU A 45 -2.68 -13.50 -3.62
C GLU A 45 -2.99 -12.23 -2.81
N VAL A 46 -3.67 -11.24 -3.40
CA VAL A 46 -4.00 -9.98 -2.73
C VAL A 46 -5.50 -9.83 -2.54
N PHE A 47 -6.26 -9.87 -3.63
CA PHE A 47 -7.68 -9.50 -3.59
C PHE A 47 -8.57 -10.56 -2.92
N SER A 48 -8.34 -11.84 -3.21
CA SER A 48 -9.10 -12.93 -2.62
C SER A 48 -8.88 -13.01 -1.11
N TYR A 49 -7.63 -12.83 -0.66
CA TYR A 49 -7.32 -12.69 0.76
C TYR A 49 -8.03 -11.48 1.37
N PHE A 50 -7.95 -10.32 0.71
CA PHE A 50 -8.63 -9.11 1.14
C PHE A 50 -10.12 -9.33 1.40
N LEU A 51 -10.86 -9.93 0.45
CA LEU A 51 -12.29 -10.22 0.61
C LEU A 51 -12.56 -11.15 1.81
N ASN A 52 -11.82 -12.26 1.91
CA ASN A 52 -11.97 -13.24 2.98
C ASN A 52 -11.66 -12.66 4.38
N GLU A 53 -10.74 -11.70 4.49
CA GLU A 53 -10.49 -11.02 5.77
C GLU A 53 -11.64 -10.07 6.15
N TYR A 54 -12.23 -9.38 5.16
CA TYR A 54 -13.40 -8.54 5.38
C TYR A 54 -14.62 -9.36 5.83
N GLU A 55 -14.89 -10.50 5.19
CA GLU A 55 -15.94 -11.43 5.63
C GLU A 55 -15.76 -11.88 7.09
N LYS A 56 -14.51 -12.06 7.53
CA LYS A 56 -14.17 -12.40 8.93
C LYS A 56 -14.16 -11.21 9.88
N GLY A 57 -14.64 -10.05 9.46
CA GLY A 57 -14.70 -8.85 10.29
C GLY A 57 -13.34 -8.21 10.56
N ARG A 58 -12.30 -8.53 9.79
CA ARG A 58 -11.00 -7.85 9.89
C ARG A 58 -10.87 -6.75 8.83
N THR A 59 -9.93 -5.84 9.04
CA THR A 59 -9.61 -4.78 8.08
C THR A 59 -8.19 -5.03 7.54
N PRO A 60 -8.04 -5.78 6.44
CA PRO A 60 -6.73 -6.08 5.85
C PRO A 60 -6.11 -4.84 5.20
N ASN A 61 -4.78 -4.82 5.10
CA ASN A 61 -4.05 -3.83 4.31
C ASN A 61 -3.56 -4.47 2.99
N PRO A 62 -4.24 -4.24 1.85
CA PRO A 62 -3.87 -4.87 0.59
C PRO A 62 -2.55 -4.36 0.02
N ASP A 63 -2.10 -3.15 0.39
CA ASP A 63 -0.84 -2.58 -0.13
C ASP A 63 0.38 -3.31 0.43
N VAL A 64 0.32 -3.74 1.70
CA VAL A 64 1.36 -4.60 2.30
C VAL A 64 1.49 -5.92 1.52
N LEU A 65 0.36 -6.53 1.14
CA LEU A 65 0.33 -7.77 0.38
C LEU A 65 0.78 -7.58 -1.06
N CYS A 66 0.35 -6.49 -1.71
CA CYS A 66 0.80 -6.11 -3.05
C CYS A 66 2.32 -5.97 -3.10
N ASN A 67 2.93 -5.31 -2.10
CA ASN A 67 4.38 -5.25 -2.01
C ASN A 67 4.99 -6.65 -1.84
N LYS A 68 4.53 -7.42 -0.86
CA LYS A 68 5.07 -8.77 -0.58
C LYS A 68 5.00 -9.72 -1.77
N HIS A 69 3.83 -9.83 -2.39
CA HIS A 69 3.52 -10.86 -3.39
C HIS A 69 3.79 -10.38 -4.82
N ILE A 70 3.48 -9.13 -5.13
CA ILE A 70 3.54 -8.64 -6.51
C ILE A 70 4.85 -7.92 -6.76
N LYS A 71 5.10 -6.79 -6.08
CA LYS A 71 6.24 -5.93 -6.41
C LYS A 71 7.60 -6.54 -6.03
N PHE A 72 7.68 -7.25 -4.91
CA PHE A 72 8.95 -7.79 -4.38
C PHE A 72 9.04 -9.31 -4.52
N ASN A 73 8.14 -9.93 -5.28
CA ASN A 73 8.21 -11.35 -5.63
C ASN A 73 7.97 -11.53 -7.13
N HIS A 74 6.73 -11.48 -7.63
CA HIS A 74 6.46 -11.68 -9.07
C HIS A 74 7.21 -10.72 -10.00
N PHE A 75 7.24 -9.43 -9.69
CA PHE A 75 7.99 -8.43 -10.46
C PHE A 75 9.51 -8.63 -10.34
N LEU A 76 10.00 -8.95 -9.14
CA LEU A 76 11.42 -9.22 -8.92
C LEU A 76 11.89 -10.43 -9.73
N ASN A 77 11.15 -11.54 -9.67
CA ASN A 77 11.48 -12.76 -10.41
C ASN A 77 11.43 -12.51 -11.91
N TYR A 78 10.41 -11.81 -12.41
CA TYR A 78 10.36 -11.42 -13.82
C TYR A 78 11.56 -10.56 -14.24
N ALA A 79 11.93 -9.56 -13.43
CA ALA A 79 13.07 -8.70 -13.74
C ALA A 79 14.38 -9.52 -13.84
N ILE A 80 14.60 -10.45 -12.92
CA ILE A 80 15.82 -11.28 -12.90
C ILE A 80 15.79 -12.32 -14.02
N ASP A 81 14.73 -13.12 -14.08
CA ASP A 81 14.69 -14.33 -14.89
C ASP A 81 14.36 -14.03 -16.37
N ASN A 82 13.57 -12.99 -16.64
CA ASN A 82 13.14 -12.64 -18.01
C ASN A 82 13.89 -11.44 -18.59
N LEU A 83 14.23 -10.43 -17.77
CA LEU A 83 14.98 -9.25 -18.24
C LEU A 83 16.49 -9.34 -17.98
N GLY A 84 16.94 -10.33 -17.20
CA GLY A 84 18.36 -10.48 -16.86
C GLY A 84 18.87 -9.40 -15.90
N ALA A 85 18.00 -8.77 -15.12
CA ALA A 85 18.38 -7.72 -14.18
C ALA A 85 19.07 -8.28 -12.93
N ASP A 86 20.07 -7.56 -12.42
CA ASP A 86 20.73 -7.91 -11.14
C ASP A 86 19.86 -7.53 -9.92
N ALA A 87 19.07 -6.46 -10.06
CA ALA A 87 18.24 -5.88 -9.01
C ALA A 87 17.06 -5.08 -9.60
N ILE A 88 16.09 -4.76 -8.76
CA ILE A 88 14.99 -3.84 -9.09
C ILE A 88 15.15 -2.50 -8.37
N ALA A 89 14.55 -1.45 -8.91
CA ALA A 89 14.38 -0.17 -8.22
C ALA A 89 12.90 0.19 -8.15
N THR A 90 12.49 0.81 -7.05
CA THR A 90 11.11 1.28 -6.90
C THR A 90 11.08 2.72 -6.39
N GLY A 91 10.00 3.44 -6.71
CA GLY A 91 9.77 4.80 -6.21
C GLY A 91 9.28 4.85 -4.76
N HIS A 92 9.55 3.82 -3.95
CA HIS A 92 9.20 3.86 -2.53
C HIS A 92 10.14 4.79 -1.77
N TYR A 93 9.58 5.55 -0.83
CA TYR A 93 10.33 6.31 0.15
C TYR A 93 10.70 5.36 1.30
N ALA A 94 11.83 4.70 1.14
CA ALA A 94 12.48 3.85 2.13
C ALA A 94 13.98 3.81 1.85
N ARG A 95 14.79 3.28 2.77
CA ARG A 95 16.24 3.08 2.56
C ARG A 95 16.65 1.66 2.87
N THR A 96 17.82 1.27 2.38
CA THR A 96 18.45 -0.01 2.75
C THR A 96 19.82 0.25 3.37
N SER A 97 20.27 -0.63 4.26
CA SER A 97 21.63 -0.53 4.83
C SER A 97 22.74 -0.80 3.81
N HIS A 98 22.42 -1.27 2.60
CA HIS A 98 23.40 -1.41 1.52
C HIS A 98 24.00 -0.07 1.10
N GLU A 99 23.24 1.02 1.17
CA GLU A 99 23.72 2.35 0.83
C GLU A 99 24.71 2.90 1.87
N ASP A 100 24.56 2.51 3.13
CA ASP A 100 25.42 2.94 4.23
C ASP A 100 26.71 2.10 4.34
N GLU A 101 26.66 0.79 4.05
CA GLU A 101 27.82 -0.11 4.18
C GLU A 101 28.96 0.24 3.21
N ASP A 102 28.66 0.71 1.99
CA ASP A 102 29.68 1.15 1.03
C ASP A 102 30.45 2.41 1.49
N ILE A 103 29.85 3.22 2.37
CA ILE A 103 30.46 4.44 2.89
C ILE A 103 31.36 4.14 4.09
N PHE A 104 30.95 3.21 4.97
CA PHE A 104 31.68 2.91 6.21
C PHE A 104 32.68 1.76 6.11
N GLN A 105 32.56 0.84 5.13
CA GLN A 105 33.52 -0.25 4.91
C GLN A 105 34.57 0.06 3.83
N ASN A 106 34.84 1.35 3.57
CA ASN A 106 35.94 1.77 2.69
C ASN A 106 37.31 1.57 3.36
N GLN A 107 37.65 0.32 3.72
CA GLN A 107 39.03 -0.13 3.73
C GLN A 107 39.45 -0.30 2.28
N TYR A 108 39.97 0.76 1.65
CA TYR A 108 40.88 0.75 0.49
C TYR A 108 40.83 -0.51 -0.40
N LEU A 109 39.67 -0.88 -0.92
CA LEU A 109 39.59 -1.89 -1.98
C LEU A 109 39.86 -1.14 -3.28
N LYS A 110 41.06 -1.36 -3.83
CA LYS A 110 41.47 -0.87 -5.14
C LYS A 110 40.31 -1.09 -6.11
N SER A 111 39.89 0.01 -6.74
CA SER A 111 38.94 0.09 -7.85
C SER A 111 39.01 -1.17 -8.73
N SER A 112 38.11 -2.11 -8.44
CA SER A 112 37.77 -3.21 -9.32
C SER A 112 36.50 -2.80 -10.03
N GLN A 113 36.47 -2.93 -11.35
CA GLN A 113 35.39 -2.53 -12.24
C GLN A 113 34.05 -3.29 -12.02
N THR A 114 33.85 -3.97 -10.90
CA THR A 114 32.69 -4.84 -10.62
C THR A 114 31.98 -4.57 -9.27
N LEU A 115 32.15 -3.40 -8.65
CA LEU A 115 31.53 -3.05 -7.35
C LEU A 115 30.01 -3.23 -7.32
N PHE A 116 29.30 -2.93 -8.42
CA PHE A 116 27.83 -3.02 -8.45
C PHE A 116 27.33 -4.49 -8.44
N ARG A 117 27.97 -5.38 -9.21
CA ARG A 117 27.55 -6.79 -9.32
C ARG A 117 27.83 -7.55 -8.02
N ASN A 118 29.00 -7.31 -7.42
CA ASN A 118 29.39 -7.98 -6.17
C ASN A 118 28.46 -7.63 -4.99
N ARG A 119 27.81 -6.45 -5.01
CA ARG A 119 26.89 -6.00 -3.96
C ARG A 119 25.71 -6.96 -3.76
N PHE A 120 25.18 -7.53 -4.84
CA PHE A 120 24.01 -8.43 -4.78
C PHE A 120 24.39 -9.90 -4.57
N GLU A 121 25.64 -10.27 -4.86
CA GLU A 121 26.16 -11.63 -4.70
C GLU A 121 26.43 -11.97 -3.22
N ILE A 122 26.86 -11.00 -2.42
CA ILE A 122 27.14 -11.19 -0.99
C ILE A 122 25.83 -11.36 -0.21
N ARG A 123 25.73 -12.45 0.57
CA ARG A 123 24.53 -12.81 1.35
C ARG A 123 24.49 -12.17 2.75
N ASN A 124 24.91 -10.92 2.88
CA ASN A 124 24.76 -10.20 4.14
C ASN A 124 23.29 -9.83 4.37
N ASN A 125 22.88 -9.79 5.64
CA ASN A 125 21.55 -9.33 6.00
C ASN A 125 21.45 -7.82 5.74
N VAL A 126 20.36 -7.40 5.09
CA VAL A 126 20.10 -5.99 4.79
C VAL A 126 19.01 -5.49 5.71
N LYS A 127 19.16 -4.28 6.23
CA LYS A 127 18.15 -3.63 7.05
C LYS A 127 17.30 -2.73 6.16
N LEU A 128 15.98 -2.80 6.35
CA LEU A 128 15.05 -1.81 5.85
C LEU A 128 15.07 -0.62 6.82
N LEU A 129 15.33 0.57 6.29
CA LEU A 129 15.50 1.81 7.05
C LEU A 129 14.45 2.83 6.62
N GLN A 130 14.09 3.72 7.55
CA GLN A 130 13.17 4.81 7.25
C GLN A 130 13.76 5.79 6.24
N ALA A 131 12.92 6.34 5.38
CA ALA A 131 13.25 7.42 4.47
C ALA A 131 13.67 8.69 5.22
N ALA A 132 14.43 9.55 4.55
CA ALA A 132 14.75 10.88 5.06
C ALA A 132 13.49 11.77 5.18
N ASP A 133 12.50 11.56 4.31
CA ASP A 133 11.19 12.21 4.37
C ASP A 133 10.23 11.41 5.26
N PHE A 134 10.17 11.77 6.55
CA PHE A 134 9.31 11.09 7.53
C PHE A 134 7.82 11.14 7.19
N PHE A 135 7.34 12.17 6.49
CA PHE A 135 5.93 12.29 6.11
C PHE A 135 5.57 11.40 4.92
N LYS A 136 6.57 10.97 4.15
CA LYS A 136 6.41 10.07 3.02
C LYS A 136 6.98 8.69 3.26
N ASP A 137 7.53 8.41 4.43
CA ASP A 137 8.08 7.10 4.77
C ASP A 137 7.08 5.97 4.49
N GLN A 138 7.54 4.96 3.76
CA GLN A 138 6.73 3.83 3.30
C GLN A 138 7.21 2.50 3.89
N THR A 139 8.08 2.51 4.90
CA THR A 139 8.62 1.27 5.49
C THR A 139 7.52 0.38 6.07
N PHE A 140 6.43 0.97 6.59
CA PHE A 140 5.26 0.22 7.06
C PHE A 140 4.69 -0.72 5.98
N PHE A 141 4.54 -0.23 4.75
CA PHE A 141 4.00 -1.01 3.63
C PHE A 141 4.99 -2.05 3.11
N LEU A 142 6.27 -1.92 3.47
CA LEU A 142 7.35 -2.83 3.08
C LEU A 142 7.70 -3.81 4.21
N SER A 143 6.97 -3.80 5.32
CA SER A 143 7.26 -4.60 6.51
C SER A 143 7.31 -6.12 6.30
N GLN A 144 6.70 -6.64 5.21
CA GLN A 144 6.68 -8.08 4.90
C GLN A 144 7.56 -8.47 3.71
N ILE A 145 8.43 -7.60 3.20
CA ILE A 145 9.37 -7.99 2.14
C ILE A 145 10.39 -8.99 2.67
N SER A 146 10.73 -9.99 1.86
CA SER A 146 11.72 -11.00 2.24
C SER A 146 13.14 -10.41 2.20
N GLN A 147 14.07 -10.99 2.96
CA GLN A 147 15.49 -10.62 2.89
C GLN A 147 16.09 -10.84 1.50
N CYS A 148 15.64 -11.88 0.79
CA CYS A 148 16.08 -12.14 -0.58
C CYS A 148 15.69 -10.98 -1.51
N ALA A 149 14.44 -10.50 -1.38
CA ALA A 149 13.94 -9.40 -2.20
C ALA A 149 14.56 -8.05 -1.80
N LEU A 150 14.67 -7.77 -0.50
CA LEU A 150 15.25 -6.55 0.01
C LEU A 150 16.70 -6.36 -0.45
N ARG A 151 17.51 -7.43 -0.43
CA ARG A 151 18.88 -7.41 -0.95
C ARG A 151 18.95 -7.00 -2.42
N LYS A 152 18.00 -7.43 -3.23
CA LYS A 152 17.95 -7.15 -4.67
C LYS A 152 17.10 -5.93 -5.03
N THR A 153 16.88 -5.02 -4.07
CA THR A 153 16.08 -3.81 -4.31
C THR A 153 16.82 -2.53 -3.95
N LEU A 154 16.67 -1.52 -4.81
CA LEU A 154 17.11 -0.14 -4.63
C LEU A 154 15.92 0.76 -4.33
N PHE A 155 16.13 1.76 -3.46
CA PHE A 155 15.16 2.81 -3.15
C PHE A 155 15.75 4.21 -3.43
N PRO A 156 15.82 4.65 -4.70
CA PRO A 156 16.53 5.87 -5.06
C PRO A 156 15.98 7.16 -4.43
N LEU A 157 14.72 7.12 -3.96
CA LEU A 157 14.07 8.26 -3.32
C LEU A 157 14.31 8.31 -1.81
N GLY A 158 14.94 7.29 -1.22
CA GLY A 158 15.07 7.14 0.22
C GLY A 158 15.78 8.29 0.95
N GLY A 159 16.73 8.94 0.28
CA GLY A 159 17.45 10.11 0.80
C GLY A 159 16.85 11.46 0.43
N LEU A 160 15.73 11.50 -0.30
CA LEU A 160 15.18 12.73 -0.88
C LEU A 160 13.83 13.08 -0.26
N THR A 161 13.56 14.38 -0.14
CA THR A 161 12.21 14.87 0.19
C THR A 161 11.34 14.89 -1.05
N LYS A 162 10.02 14.77 -0.88
CA LYS A 162 9.07 14.82 -1.99
C LYS A 162 9.18 16.09 -2.82
N ASP A 163 9.39 17.23 -2.16
CA ASP A 163 9.52 18.52 -2.84
C ASP A 163 10.80 18.58 -3.68
N PHE A 164 11.89 18.00 -3.17
CA PHE A 164 13.13 17.90 -3.93
C PHE A 164 12.98 16.97 -5.15
N VAL A 165 12.28 15.83 -5.00
CA VAL A 165 11.95 14.95 -6.14
C VAL A 165 11.10 15.68 -7.19
N LYS A 166 10.12 16.50 -6.77
CA LYS A 166 9.32 17.33 -7.69
C LYS A 166 10.18 18.36 -8.41
N LYS A 167 11.16 18.96 -7.73
CA LYS A 167 12.11 19.91 -8.33
C LYS A 167 12.98 19.23 -9.39
N ILE A 168 13.57 18.07 -9.09
CA ILE A 168 14.33 17.28 -10.07
C ILE A 168 13.46 16.96 -11.30
N ALA A 169 12.23 16.52 -11.09
CA ALA A 169 11.31 16.21 -12.18
C ALA A 169 10.95 17.45 -13.02
N ALA A 170 10.83 18.63 -12.40
CA ALA A 170 10.57 19.88 -13.10
C ALA A 170 11.78 20.30 -13.96
N GLU A 171 12.98 20.22 -13.41
CA GLU A 171 14.24 20.55 -14.09
C GLU A 171 14.52 19.59 -15.26
N ALA A 172 14.18 18.31 -15.11
CA ALA A 172 14.23 17.33 -16.20
C ALA A 172 13.07 17.48 -17.21
N GLY A 173 12.16 18.43 -17.02
CA GLY A 173 11.05 18.74 -17.91
C GLY A 173 9.95 17.67 -17.93
N PHE A 174 9.67 17.01 -16.80
CA PHE A 174 8.55 16.08 -16.60
C PHE A 174 7.28 16.78 -16.10
N HIS A 175 6.95 17.95 -16.67
CA HIS A 175 5.80 18.75 -16.23
C HIS A 175 4.44 18.04 -16.38
N HIS A 176 4.31 17.08 -17.31
CA HIS A 176 3.09 16.28 -17.45
C HIS A 176 2.85 15.38 -16.24
N VAL A 177 3.91 14.77 -15.70
CA VAL A 177 3.84 13.95 -14.47
C VAL A 177 3.55 14.83 -13.25
N LEU A 178 4.15 16.02 -13.17
CA LEU A 178 3.94 16.94 -12.03
C LEU A 178 2.49 17.43 -11.87
N LYS A 179 1.70 17.41 -12.94
CA LYS A 179 0.27 17.75 -12.91
C LYS A 179 -0.59 16.62 -12.32
N ARG A 180 -0.05 15.40 -12.23
CA ARG A 180 -0.77 14.26 -11.68
C ARG A 180 -0.92 14.43 -10.17
N LYS A 181 -2.12 14.14 -9.68
CA LYS A 181 -2.36 13.98 -8.25
C LYS A 181 -1.67 12.71 -7.78
N GLU A 182 -1.22 12.72 -6.53
CA GLU A 182 -0.72 11.50 -5.91
C GLU A 182 -1.88 10.51 -5.76
N SER A 183 -1.62 9.24 -6.10
CA SER A 183 -2.58 8.17 -5.88
C SER A 183 -2.74 7.95 -4.38
N MET A 184 -3.92 8.27 -3.86
CA MET A 184 -4.30 8.08 -2.47
C MET A 184 -5.36 6.97 -2.41
N GLY A 185 -5.29 6.10 -1.40
CA GLY A 185 -6.21 4.97 -1.25
C GLY A 185 -5.69 3.67 -1.86
N ILE A 186 -6.53 2.64 -1.81
CA ILE A 186 -6.18 1.28 -2.23
C ILE A 186 -6.08 1.23 -3.76
N CYS A 187 -4.97 0.67 -4.28
CA CYS A 187 -4.56 0.72 -5.69
C CYS A 187 -5.66 0.35 -6.72
N PHE A 188 -6.53 -0.62 -6.42
CA PHE A 188 -7.58 -1.10 -7.34
C PHE A 188 -8.95 -0.46 -7.14
N ILE A 189 -9.17 0.22 -6.01
CA ILE A 189 -10.42 0.94 -5.74
C ILE A 189 -10.37 2.30 -6.45
N GLY A 190 -9.19 2.92 -6.48
CA GLY A 190 -9.00 4.24 -7.07
C GLY A 190 -9.89 5.28 -6.38
N GLU A 191 -10.61 6.06 -7.16
CA GLU A 191 -11.52 7.11 -6.67
C GLU A 191 -12.95 6.59 -6.37
N ARG A 192 -13.20 5.27 -6.48
CA ARG A 192 -14.54 4.68 -6.27
C ARG A 192 -14.94 4.72 -4.80
N ASN A 193 -16.26 4.78 -4.56
CA ASN A 193 -16.81 4.64 -3.22
C ASN A 193 -16.60 3.20 -2.70
N PHE A 194 -15.95 3.07 -1.54
CA PHE A 194 -15.61 1.77 -0.96
C PHE A 194 -16.82 0.86 -0.71
N GLU A 195 -17.91 1.40 -0.16
CA GLU A 195 -19.13 0.63 0.13
C GLU A 195 -19.72 0.06 -1.16
N LYS A 196 -19.81 0.86 -2.23
CA LYS A 196 -20.29 0.36 -3.53
C LYS A 196 -19.38 -0.74 -4.07
N PHE A 197 -18.07 -0.50 -4.02
CA PHE A 197 -17.07 -1.44 -4.52
C PHE A 197 -17.15 -2.80 -3.80
N ILE A 198 -17.16 -2.82 -2.47
CA ILE A 198 -17.09 -4.08 -1.73
C ILE A 198 -18.39 -4.90 -1.87
N LEU A 199 -19.54 -4.22 -2.05
CA LEU A 199 -20.85 -4.85 -2.26
C LEU A 199 -21.02 -5.47 -3.66
N GLU A 200 -20.09 -5.23 -4.59
CA GLU A 200 -20.03 -5.98 -5.86
C GLU A 200 -19.47 -7.40 -5.67
N TYR A 201 -18.79 -7.65 -4.55
CA TYR A 201 -18.12 -8.92 -4.26
C TYR A 201 -18.67 -9.64 -3.03
N LEU A 202 -19.17 -8.90 -2.03
CA LEU A 202 -19.73 -9.46 -0.80
C LEU A 202 -21.23 -9.16 -0.73
N GLU A 203 -22.03 -10.19 -0.49
CA GLU A 203 -23.47 -10.03 -0.29
C GLU A 203 -23.75 -9.19 0.97
N PRO A 204 -24.72 -8.25 0.93
CA PRO A 204 -25.14 -7.53 2.13
C PRO A 204 -25.57 -8.48 3.25
N GLN A 205 -25.02 -8.29 4.44
CA GLN A 205 -25.36 -9.01 5.68
C GLN A 205 -25.85 -8.00 6.73
N PRO A 206 -27.15 -7.63 6.71
CA PRO A 206 -27.64 -6.60 7.61
C PRO A 206 -27.54 -7.00 9.09
N GLY A 207 -27.20 -6.04 9.94
CA GLY A 207 -27.05 -6.24 11.38
C GLY A 207 -27.31 -4.94 12.15
N ASN A 208 -27.17 -4.98 13.48
CA ASN A 208 -27.48 -3.85 14.35
C ASN A 208 -26.22 -3.12 14.82
N PHE A 209 -26.37 -1.82 15.05
CA PHE A 209 -25.45 -1.10 15.94
C PHE A 209 -25.91 -1.25 17.37
N VAL A 210 -25.06 -1.80 18.23
CA VAL A 210 -25.34 -2.05 19.65
C VAL A 210 -24.43 -1.18 20.50
N SER A 211 -25.01 -0.37 21.36
CA SER A 211 -24.29 0.43 22.36
C SER A 211 -23.63 -0.48 23.39
N ILE A 212 -22.31 -0.36 23.59
CA ILE A 212 -21.63 -1.09 24.68
C ILE A 212 -21.93 -0.50 26.06
N GLU A 213 -22.51 0.70 26.11
CA GLU A 213 -22.77 1.42 27.37
C GLU A 213 -24.01 0.85 28.08
N ASP A 214 -25.03 0.51 27.32
CA ASP A 214 -26.35 0.12 27.85
C ASP A 214 -27.02 -1.03 27.07
N GLY A 215 -26.33 -1.62 26.08
CA GLY A 215 -26.83 -2.72 25.26
C GLY A 215 -27.95 -2.32 24.29
N LYS A 216 -28.26 -1.03 24.14
CA LYS A 216 -29.35 -0.60 23.26
C LYS A 216 -28.98 -0.72 21.79
N ILE A 217 -29.96 -1.15 21.00
CA ILE A 217 -29.89 -1.08 19.54
C ILE A 217 -30.11 0.37 19.12
N LEU A 218 -29.12 0.93 18.42
CA LEU A 218 -29.08 2.32 18.00
C LEU A 218 -29.49 2.52 16.54
N GLY A 219 -29.42 1.46 15.73
CA GLY A 219 -29.75 1.47 14.31
C GLY A 219 -29.27 0.20 13.62
N THR A 220 -29.31 0.19 12.29
CA THR A 220 -28.89 -0.96 11.47
C THR A 220 -27.84 -0.57 10.43
N HIS A 221 -27.12 -1.57 9.91
CA HIS A 221 -26.16 -1.45 8.82
C HIS A 221 -26.34 -2.54 7.77
N LYS A 222 -25.60 -2.44 6.65
CA LYS A 222 -25.65 -3.41 5.54
C LYS A 222 -24.63 -4.55 5.64
N GLY A 223 -23.65 -4.46 6.55
CA GLY A 223 -22.63 -5.48 6.74
C GLY A 223 -21.51 -5.01 7.67
N TRP A 224 -21.02 -5.90 8.53
CA TRP A 224 -19.89 -5.60 9.44
C TRP A 224 -18.59 -5.30 8.68
N PHE A 225 -18.44 -5.87 7.48
CA PHE A 225 -17.30 -5.63 6.58
C PHE A 225 -17.25 -4.19 6.03
N LEU A 226 -18.29 -3.39 6.20
CA LEU A 226 -18.30 -1.97 5.81
C LEU A 226 -17.66 -1.06 6.86
N PHE A 227 -17.27 -1.62 8.01
CA PHE A 227 -16.81 -0.87 9.17
C PHE A 227 -15.46 -1.35 9.67
N THR A 228 -14.62 -0.39 10.05
CA THR A 228 -13.32 -0.61 10.68
C THR A 228 -13.37 -0.16 12.13
N LEU A 229 -12.62 -0.83 13.01
CA LEU A 229 -12.50 -0.42 14.41
C LEU A 229 -11.99 1.03 14.51
N GLY A 230 -12.57 1.81 15.42
CA GLY A 230 -12.31 3.25 15.57
C GLY A 230 -12.99 4.14 14.52
N GLN A 231 -13.64 3.57 13.50
CA GLN A 231 -14.39 4.36 12.52
C GLN A 231 -15.60 5.01 13.18
N ARG A 232 -15.86 6.28 12.84
CA ARG A 232 -17.11 6.94 13.22
C ARG A 232 -18.31 6.28 12.51
N ALA A 233 -19.20 5.68 13.28
CA ALA A 233 -20.46 5.15 12.80
C ALA A 233 -21.48 6.30 12.65
N ARG A 234 -21.91 6.58 11.42
CA ARG A 234 -22.92 7.61 11.13
C ARG A 234 -24.32 7.01 11.24
N ILE A 235 -24.81 6.89 12.47
CA ILE A 235 -26.12 6.32 12.76
C ILE A 235 -27.18 7.44 12.69
N GLY A 236 -28.23 7.24 11.90
CA GLY A 236 -29.30 8.22 11.73
C GLY A 236 -30.04 8.53 13.03
N GLY A 237 -30.39 9.81 13.25
CA GLY A 237 -31.17 10.24 14.42
C GLY A 237 -30.35 10.51 15.69
N LEU A 238 -29.06 10.16 15.73
CA LEU A 238 -28.18 10.46 16.86
C LEU A 238 -27.42 11.76 16.63
N ARG A 239 -27.38 12.62 17.66
CA ARG A 239 -26.65 13.89 17.64
C ARG A 239 -25.15 13.68 17.93
N ASP A 240 -24.84 12.82 18.89
CA ASP A 240 -23.48 12.59 19.34
C ASP A 240 -22.71 11.66 18.38
N PRO A 241 -21.37 11.79 18.29
CA PRO A 241 -20.56 10.88 17.51
C PRO A 241 -20.47 9.51 18.20
N TRP A 242 -20.66 8.45 17.41
CA TRP A 242 -20.46 7.06 17.83
C TRP A 242 -19.30 6.44 17.07
N PHE A 243 -18.54 5.57 17.72
CA PHE A 243 -17.35 4.92 17.15
C PHE A 243 -17.47 3.42 17.29
N VAL A 244 -17.05 2.70 16.25
CA VAL A 244 -17.01 1.23 16.22
C VAL A 244 -15.90 0.75 17.15
N VAL A 245 -16.24 -0.13 18.09
CA VAL A 245 -15.28 -0.70 19.05
C VAL A 245 -15.05 -2.18 18.84
N ASP A 246 -16.06 -2.90 18.39
CA ASP A 246 -15.96 -4.33 18.13
C ASP A 246 -17.01 -4.77 17.10
N LYS A 247 -16.84 -5.97 16.53
CA LYS A 247 -17.71 -6.56 15.52
C LYS A 247 -17.91 -8.03 15.81
N ASP A 248 -19.14 -8.45 16.00
CA ASP A 248 -19.50 -9.86 16.15
C ASP A 248 -19.96 -10.41 14.80
N VAL A 249 -19.13 -11.26 14.20
CA VAL A 249 -19.41 -11.89 12.90
C VAL A 249 -20.49 -12.98 13.03
N ALA A 250 -20.66 -13.58 14.20
CA ALA A 250 -21.64 -14.65 14.41
C ALA A 250 -23.06 -14.09 14.51
N THR A 251 -23.26 -12.96 15.19
CA THR A 251 -24.56 -12.28 15.27
C THR A 251 -24.78 -11.28 14.14
N GLY A 252 -23.70 -10.77 13.55
CA GLY A 252 -23.72 -9.68 12.59
C GLY A 252 -23.80 -8.29 13.22
N ASP A 253 -23.73 -8.18 14.56
CA ASP A 253 -23.82 -6.90 15.26
C ASP A 253 -22.48 -6.15 15.28
N ILE A 254 -22.58 -4.82 15.23
CA ILE A 254 -21.45 -3.91 15.42
C ILE A 254 -21.61 -3.18 16.75
N PHE A 255 -20.62 -3.34 17.61
CA PHE A 255 -20.58 -2.66 18.89
C PHE A 255 -20.02 -1.25 18.73
N VAL A 256 -20.70 -0.28 19.34
CA VAL A 256 -20.34 1.14 19.25
C VAL A 256 -20.33 1.80 20.62
N VAL A 257 -19.51 2.85 20.75
CA VAL A 257 -19.40 3.68 21.95
C VAL A 257 -19.59 5.16 21.60
N GLY A 258 -20.25 5.91 22.49
CA GLY A 258 -20.39 7.35 22.36
C GLY A 258 -19.07 8.07 22.62
N ALA A 259 -18.83 9.18 21.92
CA ALA A 259 -17.62 9.99 22.09
C ALA A 259 -17.41 10.46 23.54
N SER A 260 -18.50 10.79 24.23
CA SER A 260 -18.51 11.19 25.64
C SER A 260 -17.97 10.08 26.54
N PHE A 261 -18.36 8.82 26.29
CA PHE A 261 -17.94 7.67 27.08
C PHE A 261 -16.50 7.22 26.75
N MET A 262 -16.07 7.36 25.49
CA MET A 262 -14.71 7.02 25.06
C MET A 262 -13.64 7.84 25.80
N SER A 263 -13.95 9.09 26.17
CA SER A 263 -13.05 9.94 26.97
C SER A 263 -12.79 9.39 28.39
N ASN A 264 -13.74 8.62 28.95
CA ASN A 264 -13.61 7.98 30.25
C ASN A 264 -12.84 6.66 30.19
N LEU A 265 -12.96 5.90 29.09
CA LEU A 265 -12.23 4.65 28.89
C LEU A 265 -10.71 4.86 28.77
N ASN A 266 -10.28 5.92 28.07
CA ASN A 266 -8.85 6.24 27.94
C ASN A 266 -8.19 6.72 29.25
N ASN A 267 -8.98 7.12 30.25
CA ASN A 267 -8.49 7.47 31.59
C ASN A 267 -8.33 6.26 32.52
N HIS A 268 -8.75 5.06 32.10
CA HIS A 268 -8.68 3.84 32.90
C HIS A 268 -7.76 2.75 32.32
N SER A 269 -7.06 3.03 31.21
CA SER A 269 -6.09 2.11 30.58
C SER A 269 -4.62 2.57 30.72
N VAL A 270 -4.30 3.32 31.78
CA VAL A 270 -2.91 3.49 32.26
C VAL A 270 -2.88 3.30 33.78
N ARG A 271 -2.88 2.03 34.21
CA ARG A 271 -2.26 1.56 35.45
C ARG A 271 -1.74 0.15 35.26
#